data_AF-A0AA35K791-F1
#
_entry.id   AF-A0AA35K791-F1
#
_cell.length_a   1.000
_cell.length_b   1.000
_cell.length_c   1.000
_cell.angle_alpha   90.00
_cell.angle_beta   90.00
_cell.angle_gamma   90.00
#
_symmetry.space_group_name_H-M   'P 1'
#
loop_
_entity.id
_entity.type
_entity.pdbx_description
1 polymer ?
#
loop_
_entity_poly.entity_id
_entity_poly.type
_entity_poly.pdbx_seq_one_letter_code
_entity_poly.pdbx_strand_id
1 'polypeptide(L)'
;MKFPGSVLVSLFLFVAETALALYLSSTYRSAGDRIWQSLTLLFALLPCVLVQFSLVFIHRDLSKDRPLVLLLHILQLGPIVRCVEVFYIYFHAGRIEEPYVSITKKRQMPKDGHSEEVEKEVGQAEGKLFTHRSAFSRASVIQAFLGSAPQLTLQLYICVLQQEMTAARSIFMVLSLLSIVYGALRCNILAIKIKYDDYDISVKPAAYLCIFLWRSFEIATRVIVLVLFSSVLQIWILPVVLVNFFAFFFHPWILFWQSKCTLPENIEKALSKVGTAIVLCLLTFLYAGINMFCWSAVQLKLNDSDLIDKSQNWYRLALYYIVRFLENAFLLLMWYMYKTDVYTYVCAPLLVLQLLIGYCIAVLFMLVFYQFCHPCKKLFSSNISEGLALCFKLFCYVCKPLASSNSGEKADLKTPDDTVDDAQDSCKANESYNGNAHQSVSSNA
;
A
#
# COMPACT_ATOMS: atom_id res chain seq x y z
N MET A 1 -10.76 -11.37 -24.09
CA MET A 1 -9.78 -10.79 -23.13
C MET A 1 -10.03 -9.29 -22.94
N LYS A 2 -9.80 -8.73 -21.74
CA LYS A 2 -9.93 -7.27 -21.49
C LYS A 2 -8.72 -6.51 -22.07
N PHE A 3 -8.89 -5.26 -22.49
CA PHE A 3 -7.80 -4.38 -22.94
C PHE A 3 -6.80 -4.07 -21.81
N PRO A 4 -5.47 -4.16 -22.02
CA PRO A 4 -4.44 -3.91 -20.99
C PRO A 4 -4.17 -2.41 -20.70
N GLY A 5 -5.21 -1.58 -20.62
CA GLY A 5 -5.07 -0.13 -20.43
C GLY A 5 -4.30 0.28 -19.16
N SER A 6 -4.38 -0.50 -18.07
CA SER A 6 -3.62 -0.21 -16.85
C SER A 6 -2.11 -0.27 -17.04
N VAL A 7 -1.62 -1.11 -17.97
CA VAL A 7 -0.19 -1.23 -18.28
C VAL A 7 0.28 0.03 -19.01
N LEU A 8 -0.51 0.55 -19.95
CA LEU A 8 -0.21 1.81 -20.64
C LEU A 8 -0.14 3.00 -19.68
N VAL A 9 -1.11 3.13 -18.78
CA VAL A 9 -1.11 4.21 -17.78
C VAL A 9 0.14 4.14 -16.89
N SER A 10 0.49 2.93 -16.43
CA SER A 10 1.70 2.72 -15.62
C SER A 10 2.97 3.09 -16.38
N LEU A 11 3.07 2.69 -17.66
CA LEU A 11 4.23 3.02 -18.50
C LEU A 11 4.31 4.52 -18.79
N PHE A 12 3.20 5.15 -19.12
CA PHE A 12 3.13 6.58 -19.40
C PHE A 12 3.62 7.39 -18.19
N LEU A 13 3.10 7.12 -16.99
CA LEU A 13 3.53 7.80 -15.77
C LEU A 13 5.02 7.58 -15.51
N PHE A 14 5.50 6.33 -15.61
CA PHE A 14 6.92 6.00 -15.44
C PHE A 14 7.84 6.77 -16.39
N VAL A 15 7.52 6.79 -17.70
CA VAL A 15 8.33 7.47 -18.71
C VAL A 15 8.25 8.99 -18.55
N ALA A 16 7.06 9.54 -18.32
CA ALA A 16 6.86 10.98 -18.17
C ALA A 16 7.60 11.53 -16.94
N GLU A 17 7.52 10.84 -15.79
CA GLU A 17 8.24 11.23 -14.58
C GLU A 17 9.76 11.13 -14.79
N THR A 18 10.25 10.04 -15.40
CA THR A 18 11.69 9.88 -15.64
C THR A 18 12.22 10.97 -16.57
N ALA A 19 11.49 11.27 -17.67
CA ALA A 19 11.88 12.32 -18.62
C ALA A 19 11.92 13.71 -17.97
N LEU A 20 10.90 14.06 -17.17
CA LEU A 20 10.86 15.34 -16.46
C LEU A 20 11.90 15.44 -15.36
N ALA A 21 12.18 14.36 -14.63
CA ALA A 21 13.24 14.34 -13.63
C ALA A 21 14.63 14.58 -14.27
N LEU A 22 14.89 13.98 -15.43
CA LEU A 22 16.12 14.23 -16.19
C LEU A 22 16.19 15.66 -16.73
N TYR A 23 15.07 16.19 -17.23
CA TYR A 23 14.96 17.59 -17.66
C TYR A 23 15.26 18.56 -16.52
N LEU A 24 14.59 18.41 -15.37
CA LEU A 24 14.81 19.24 -14.18
C LEU A 24 16.23 19.10 -13.64
N SER A 25 16.79 17.89 -13.63
CA SER A 25 18.19 17.65 -13.28
C SER A 25 19.15 18.43 -14.18
N SER A 26 18.88 18.50 -15.48
CA SER A 26 19.67 19.31 -16.42
C SER A 26 19.56 20.79 -16.10
N THR A 27 18.36 21.28 -15.78
CA THR A 27 18.15 22.67 -15.35
C THR A 27 18.91 22.99 -14.06
N TYR A 28 18.86 22.13 -13.05
CA TYR A 28 19.63 22.33 -11.81
C TYR A 28 21.14 22.31 -12.04
N ARG A 29 21.62 21.42 -12.93
CA ARG A 29 23.03 21.39 -13.32
C ARG A 29 23.47 22.70 -13.95
N SER A 30 22.68 23.24 -14.88
CA SER A 30 22.96 24.51 -15.55
C SER A 30 22.91 25.70 -14.59
N ALA A 31 22.05 25.64 -13.56
CA ALA A 31 21.98 26.65 -12.49
C ALA A 31 23.08 26.52 -11.42
N GLY A 32 23.88 25.45 -11.45
CA GLY A 32 24.93 25.18 -10.44
C GLY A 32 24.45 24.47 -9.17
N ASP A 33 23.16 24.13 -9.08
CA ASP A 33 22.51 23.52 -7.91
C ASP A 33 22.77 22.00 -7.82
N ARG A 34 24.00 21.63 -7.45
CA ARG A 34 24.43 20.21 -7.40
C ARG A 34 23.64 19.36 -6.40
N ILE A 35 23.17 19.94 -5.29
CA ILE A 35 22.41 19.22 -4.27
C ILE A 35 21.01 18.85 -4.80
N TRP A 36 20.30 19.82 -5.39
CA TRP A 36 18.97 19.58 -5.98
C TRP A 36 19.04 18.61 -7.15
N GLN A 37 20.08 18.72 -7.96
CA GLN A 37 20.36 17.75 -9.01
C GLN A 37 20.54 16.34 -8.44
N SER A 38 21.42 16.17 -7.44
CA SER A 38 21.74 14.87 -6.84
C SER A 38 20.51 14.22 -6.21
N LEU A 39 19.73 14.97 -5.43
CA LEU A 39 18.50 14.47 -4.80
C LEU A 39 17.42 14.11 -5.83
N THR A 40 17.25 14.92 -6.88
CA THR A 40 16.29 14.64 -7.95
C THR A 40 16.66 13.35 -8.70
N LEU A 41 17.94 13.17 -9.03
CA LEU A 41 18.43 11.95 -9.67
C LEU A 41 18.35 10.74 -8.75
N LEU A 42 18.67 10.88 -7.46
CA LEU A 42 18.58 9.80 -6.48
C LEU A 42 17.16 9.24 -6.40
N PHE A 43 16.17 10.11 -6.21
CA PHE A 43 14.77 9.69 -6.13
C PHE A 43 14.18 9.28 -7.48
N ALA A 44 14.82 9.61 -8.61
CA ALA A 44 14.42 9.10 -9.92
C ALA A 44 15.00 7.71 -10.22
N LEU A 45 16.30 7.51 -9.98
CA LEU A 45 17.03 6.33 -10.43
C LEU A 45 16.90 5.15 -9.48
N LEU A 46 16.87 5.38 -8.17
CA LEU A 46 16.71 4.32 -7.16
C LEU A 46 15.43 3.47 -7.39
N PRO A 47 14.22 4.06 -7.49
CA PRO A 47 13.01 3.28 -7.73
C PRO A 47 13.00 2.66 -9.13
N CYS A 48 13.62 3.29 -10.15
CA CYS A 48 13.78 2.68 -11.47
C CYS A 48 14.51 1.33 -11.37
N VAL A 49 15.62 1.27 -10.64
CA VAL A 49 16.36 0.01 -10.42
C VAL A 49 15.48 -1.03 -9.71
N LEU A 50 14.74 -0.64 -8.67
CA LEU A 50 13.84 -1.55 -7.96
C LEU A 50 12.68 -2.06 -8.83
N VAL A 51 12.15 -1.21 -9.72
CA VAL A 51 11.14 -1.58 -10.72
C VAL A 51 11.71 -2.59 -11.71
N GLN A 52 12.93 -2.36 -12.23
CA GLN A 52 13.59 -3.32 -13.12
C GLN A 52 13.77 -4.68 -12.43
N PHE A 53 14.34 -4.67 -11.23
CA PHE A 53 14.57 -5.88 -10.45
C PHE A 53 13.26 -6.64 -10.18
N SER A 54 12.20 -5.92 -9.81
CA SER A 54 10.88 -6.52 -9.57
C SER A 54 10.30 -7.16 -10.82
N LEU A 55 10.40 -6.51 -11.98
CA LEU A 55 9.92 -7.06 -13.25
C LEU A 55 10.70 -8.31 -13.65
N VAL A 56 12.02 -8.28 -13.51
CA VAL A 56 12.92 -9.42 -13.79
C VAL A 56 12.60 -10.60 -12.89
N PHE A 57 12.41 -10.34 -11.59
CA PHE A 57 12.09 -11.35 -10.59
C PHE A 57 10.74 -12.04 -10.89
N ILE A 58 9.69 -11.26 -11.15
CA ILE A 58 8.33 -11.79 -11.38
C ILE A 58 8.26 -12.63 -12.65
N HIS A 59 8.96 -12.25 -13.71
CA HIS A 59 8.96 -13.02 -14.96
C HIS A 59 9.97 -14.16 -14.96
N ARG A 60 10.81 -14.26 -13.90
CA ARG A 60 11.89 -15.26 -13.74
C ARG A 60 12.84 -15.26 -14.94
N ASP A 61 13.24 -14.06 -15.38
CA ASP A 61 14.01 -13.92 -16.64
C ASP A 61 15.41 -14.48 -16.56
N LEU A 62 16.01 -14.49 -15.37
CA LEU A 62 17.31 -15.13 -15.15
C LEU A 62 17.28 -16.62 -15.45
N SER A 63 16.12 -17.28 -15.34
CA SER A 63 15.97 -18.71 -15.60
C SER A 63 15.58 -19.05 -17.04
N LYS A 64 15.29 -18.06 -17.89
CA LYS A 64 14.69 -18.25 -19.22
C LYS A 64 15.67 -18.01 -20.38
N ASP A 65 16.96 -17.84 -20.11
CA ASP A 65 18.02 -17.60 -21.11
C ASP A 65 17.67 -16.53 -22.16
N ARG A 66 17.18 -15.36 -21.71
CA ARG A 66 16.86 -14.21 -22.57
C ARG A 66 17.83 -13.04 -22.37
N PRO A 67 19.08 -13.12 -22.86
CA PRO A 67 20.12 -12.13 -22.57
C PRO A 67 19.77 -10.72 -23.08
N LEU A 68 19.09 -10.62 -24.23
CA LEU A 68 18.66 -9.32 -24.77
C LEU A 68 17.64 -8.62 -23.87
N VAL A 69 16.69 -9.37 -23.29
CA VAL A 69 15.69 -8.81 -22.37
C VAL A 69 16.37 -8.36 -21.08
N LEU A 70 17.32 -9.14 -20.56
CA LEU A 70 18.13 -8.75 -19.40
C LEU A 70 18.96 -7.50 -19.68
N LEU A 71 19.59 -7.38 -20.87
CA LEU A 71 20.31 -6.19 -21.30
C LEU A 71 19.39 -4.96 -21.33
N LEU A 72 18.18 -5.10 -21.87
CA LEU A 72 17.18 -4.02 -21.90
C LEU A 72 16.74 -3.61 -20.48
N HIS A 73 16.65 -4.56 -19.54
CA HIS A 73 16.42 -4.25 -18.13
C HIS A 73 17.60 -3.48 -17.50
N ILE A 74 18.84 -3.85 -17.81
CA ILE A 74 20.05 -3.14 -17.37
C ILE A 74 20.07 -1.71 -17.91
N LEU A 75 19.64 -1.51 -19.16
CA LEU A 75 19.51 -0.19 -19.79
C LEU A 75 18.26 0.60 -19.31
N GLN A 76 17.56 0.11 -18.28
CA GLN A 76 16.33 0.71 -17.75
C GLN A 76 15.13 0.75 -18.71
N LEU A 77 15.17 0.02 -19.83
CA LEU A 77 14.08 -0.07 -20.81
C LEU A 77 13.09 -1.22 -20.54
N GLY A 78 13.27 -1.95 -19.44
CA GLY A 78 12.42 -3.11 -19.11
C GLY A 78 10.91 -2.87 -19.14
N PRO A 79 10.35 -1.82 -18.50
CA PRO A 79 8.92 -1.50 -18.58
C PRO A 79 8.42 -1.34 -20.01
N ILE A 80 9.22 -0.76 -20.91
CA ILE A 80 8.83 -0.57 -22.32
C ILE A 80 8.74 -1.94 -23.01
N VAL A 81 9.78 -2.77 -22.89
CA VAL A 81 9.82 -4.10 -23.50
C VAL A 81 8.67 -4.98 -23.00
N ARG A 82 8.41 -4.96 -21.68
CA ARG A 82 7.28 -5.70 -21.08
C ARG A 82 5.92 -5.20 -21.53
N CYS A 83 5.79 -3.91 -21.78
CA CYS A 83 4.57 -3.35 -22.35
C CYS A 83 4.37 -3.85 -23.80
N VAL A 84 5.43 -3.83 -24.62
CA VAL A 84 5.37 -4.37 -25.99
C VAL A 84 4.97 -5.85 -25.98
N GLU A 85 5.56 -6.68 -25.11
CA GLU A 85 5.17 -8.08 -24.95
C GLU A 85 3.68 -8.25 -24.58
N VAL A 86 3.16 -7.42 -23.68
CA VAL A 86 1.75 -7.42 -23.28
C VAL A 86 0.83 -7.15 -24.47
N PHE A 87 1.16 -6.16 -25.30
CA PHE A 87 0.37 -5.85 -26.49
C PHE A 87 0.49 -6.91 -27.55
N TYR A 88 1.68 -7.46 -27.75
CA TYR A 88 1.90 -8.60 -28.64
C TYR A 88 0.99 -9.79 -28.25
N ILE A 89 0.99 -10.17 -26.96
CA ILE A 89 0.12 -11.24 -26.45
C ILE A 89 -1.36 -10.89 -26.68
N TYR A 90 -1.78 -9.65 -26.40
CA TYR A 90 -3.17 -9.23 -26.54
C TYR A 90 -3.67 -9.29 -27.99
N PHE A 91 -2.86 -8.86 -28.97
CA PHE A 91 -3.24 -8.85 -30.38
C PHE A 91 -3.17 -10.24 -31.04
N HIS A 92 -2.32 -11.13 -30.54
CA HIS A 92 -2.20 -12.51 -31.04
C HIS A 92 -3.10 -13.51 -30.31
N ALA A 93 -3.64 -13.15 -29.14
CA ALA A 93 -4.58 -13.98 -28.41
C ALA A 93 -5.83 -14.28 -29.26
N GLY A 94 -6.15 -15.57 -29.45
CA GLY A 94 -7.29 -16.03 -30.24
C GLY A 94 -7.02 -16.28 -31.72
N ARG A 95 -5.82 -15.98 -32.24
CA ARG A 95 -5.38 -16.42 -33.57
C ARG A 95 -4.65 -17.77 -33.56
N ILE A 96 -4.20 -18.18 -32.38
CA ILE A 96 -3.49 -19.44 -32.15
C ILE A 96 -4.33 -20.20 -31.12
N GLU A 97 -4.76 -21.40 -31.47
CA GLU A 97 -5.49 -22.29 -30.57
C GLU A 97 -4.53 -22.79 -29.49
N GLU A 98 -4.91 -22.62 -28.22
CA GLU A 98 -4.02 -22.93 -27.10
C GLU A 98 -4.15 -24.41 -26.72
N PRO A 99 -3.04 -25.19 -26.72
CA PRO A 99 -3.11 -26.63 -26.46
C PRO A 99 -3.47 -26.99 -25.00
N TYR A 100 -3.37 -26.04 -24.07
CA TYR A 100 -3.66 -26.24 -22.65
C TYR A 100 -4.35 -25.04 -22.03
N VAL A 101 -5.33 -25.31 -21.16
CA VAL A 101 -6.10 -24.32 -20.43
C VAL A 101 -5.98 -24.61 -18.93
N SER A 102 -5.80 -23.57 -18.13
CA SER A 102 -5.74 -23.70 -16.66
C SER A 102 -7.14 -23.49 -16.07
N ILE A 103 -7.61 -24.43 -15.25
CA ILE A 103 -8.90 -24.29 -14.56
C ILE A 103 -8.66 -23.57 -13.24
N THR A 104 -9.28 -22.41 -13.07
CA THR A 104 -9.26 -21.65 -11.82
C THR A 104 -10.62 -21.76 -11.15
N LYS A 105 -10.68 -22.15 -9.88
CA LYS A 105 -11.93 -22.18 -9.10
C LYS A 105 -11.98 -20.93 -8.23
N LYS A 106 -13.02 -20.11 -8.39
CA LYS A 106 -13.28 -18.94 -7.51
C LYS A 106 -14.74 -18.92 -7.08
N ARG A 107 -14.98 -18.56 -5.82
CA ARG A 107 -16.33 -18.39 -5.27
C ARG A 107 -16.91 -17.07 -5.77
N GLN A 108 -18.15 -17.09 -6.24
CA GLN A 108 -18.87 -15.85 -6.49
C GLN A 108 -19.33 -15.22 -5.18
N MET A 109 -19.52 -13.90 -5.21
CA MET A 109 -20.03 -13.18 -4.05
C MET A 109 -21.47 -13.65 -3.76
N PRO A 110 -21.81 -14.00 -2.50
CA PRO A 110 -23.13 -14.51 -2.17
C PRO A 110 -24.19 -13.45 -2.51
N LYS A 111 -25.09 -13.80 -3.44
CA LYS A 111 -26.24 -12.95 -3.78
C LYS A 111 -27.35 -13.12 -2.73
N ASP A 112 -27.62 -14.37 -2.31
CA ASP A 112 -28.67 -14.75 -1.36
C ASP A 112 -28.21 -15.80 -0.33
N GLY A 113 -27.02 -15.65 0.24
CA GLY A 113 -26.49 -16.56 1.27
C GLY A 113 -25.83 -17.85 0.76
N HIS A 114 -26.05 -18.22 -0.51
CA HIS A 114 -25.31 -19.28 -1.18
C HIS A 114 -24.13 -18.72 -1.98
N SER A 115 -22.94 -19.26 -1.75
CA SER A 115 -21.75 -19.01 -2.58
C SER A 115 -21.63 -20.14 -3.60
N GLU A 116 -21.79 -19.83 -4.88
CA GLU A 116 -21.50 -20.77 -5.96
C GLU A 116 -20.01 -20.72 -6.29
N GLU A 117 -19.37 -21.89 -6.33
CA GLU A 117 -18.02 -22.05 -6.87
C GLU A 117 -18.12 -22.10 -8.39
N VAL A 118 -17.49 -21.13 -9.06
CA VAL A 118 -17.44 -21.11 -10.51
C VAL A 118 -16.05 -21.49 -10.96
N GLU A 119 -15.99 -22.60 -11.68
CA GLU A 119 -14.80 -23.04 -12.39
C GLU A 119 -14.70 -22.24 -13.67
N LYS A 120 -13.60 -21.49 -13.81
CA LYS A 120 -13.31 -20.73 -15.02
C LYS A 120 -12.04 -21.27 -15.65
N GLU A 121 -12.20 -21.72 -16.87
CA GLU A 121 -11.12 -22.00 -17.81
C GLU A 121 -10.40 -20.70 -18.20
N VAL A 122 -9.10 -20.65 -17.90
CA VAL A 122 -8.20 -19.53 -18.18
C VAL A 122 -7.12 -20.00 -19.13
N GLY A 123 -7.15 -19.47 -20.36
CA GLY A 123 -6.14 -19.73 -21.37
C GLY A 123 -4.75 -19.26 -20.95
N GLN A 124 -3.71 -19.86 -21.53
CA GLN A 124 -2.31 -19.54 -21.25
C GLN A 124 -1.98 -18.06 -21.51
N ALA A 125 -2.50 -17.47 -22.60
CA ALA A 125 -2.31 -16.06 -22.90
C ALA A 125 -3.05 -15.15 -21.90
N GLU A 126 -4.21 -15.56 -21.38
CA GLU A 126 -4.91 -14.81 -20.31
C GLU A 126 -4.08 -14.86 -19.01
N GLY A 127 -3.53 -16.02 -18.66
CA GLY A 127 -2.64 -16.20 -17.50
C GLY A 127 -1.35 -15.38 -17.60
N LYS A 128 -0.69 -15.37 -18.77
CA LYS A 128 0.48 -14.51 -19.03
C LYS A 128 0.12 -13.03 -18.91
N LEU A 129 -0.99 -12.61 -19.53
CA LEU A 129 -1.47 -11.22 -19.48
C LEU A 129 -1.81 -10.79 -18.04
N PHE A 130 -2.41 -11.68 -17.25
CA PHE A 130 -2.65 -11.45 -15.83
C PHE A 130 -1.35 -11.27 -15.05
N THR A 131 -0.35 -12.12 -15.30
CA THR A 131 0.97 -12.02 -14.66
C THR A 131 1.63 -10.68 -14.95
N HIS A 132 1.65 -10.23 -16.21
CA HIS A 132 2.18 -8.91 -16.57
C HIS A 132 1.41 -7.78 -15.88
N ARG A 133 0.07 -7.80 -15.88
CA ARG A 133 -0.74 -6.77 -15.20
C ARG A 133 -0.46 -6.71 -13.70
N SER A 134 -0.29 -7.87 -13.08
CA SER A 134 0.06 -8.01 -11.67
C SER A 134 1.45 -7.44 -11.39
N ALA A 135 2.41 -7.71 -12.28
CA ALA A 135 3.77 -7.19 -12.21
C ALA A 135 3.82 -5.66 -12.32
N PHE A 136 3.15 -5.09 -13.33
CA PHE A 136 3.04 -3.63 -13.48
C PHE A 136 2.32 -2.99 -12.29
N SER A 137 1.33 -3.67 -11.70
CA SER A 137 0.66 -3.19 -10.49
C SER A 137 1.64 -3.04 -9.32
N ARG A 138 2.51 -4.03 -9.10
CA ARG A 138 3.51 -3.96 -8.02
C ARG A 138 4.59 -2.93 -8.32
N ALA A 139 5.05 -2.88 -9.57
CA ALA A 139 6.02 -1.88 -10.02
C ALA A 139 5.49 -0.44 -9.84
N SER A 140 4.22 -0.17 -10.17
CA SER A 140 3.63 1.15 -9.96
C SER A 140 3.56 1.55 -8.48
N VAL A 141 3.39 0.59 -7.56
CA VAL A 141 3.41 0.87 -6.12
C VAL A 141 4.82 1.24 -5.65
N ILE A 142 5.83 0.50 -6.11
CA ILE A 142 7.24 0.78 -5.80
C ILE A 142 7.62 2.18 -6.31
N GLN A 143 7.33 2.47 -7.59
CA GLN A 143 7.61 3.77 -8.19
C GLN A 143 6.91 4.92 -7.45
N ALA A 144 5.62 4.75 -7.14
CA ALA A 144 4.82 5.75 -6.45
C ALA A 144 5.40 6.18 -5.11
N PHE A 145 5.77 5.23 -4.24
CA PHE A 145 6.14 5.55 -2.86
C PHE A 145 7.64 5.71 -2.63
N LEU A 146 8.49 5.03 -3.41
CA LEU A 146 9.94 5.16 -3.28
C LEU A 146 10.54 6.20 -4.26
N GLY A 147 9.79 6.57 -5.29
CA GLY A 147 10.17 7.61 -6.25
C GLY A 147 9.31 8.85 -6.15
N SER A 148 8.07 8.74 -6.62
CA SER A 148 7.19 9.89 -6.85
C SER A 148 6.85 10.66 -5.57
N ALA A 149 6.65 10.00 -4.43
CA ALA A 149 6.33 10.67 -3.16
C ALA A 149 7.50 11.50 -2.60
N PRO A 150 8.73 10.96 -2.47
CA PRO A 150 9.92 11.75 -2.19
C PRO A 150 10.17 12.86 -3.22
N GLN A 151 9.98 12.59 -4.51
CA GLN A 151 10.15 13.59 -5.57
C GLN A 151 9.16 14.74 -5.45
N LEU A 152 7.88 14.45 -5.26
CA LEU A 152 6.84 15.47 -5.05
C LEU A 152 7.16 16.33 -3.83
N THR A 153 7.57 15.70 -2.73
CA THR A 153 7.97 16.40 -1.49
C THR A 153 9.16 17.32 -1.74
N LEU A 154 10.20 16.83 -2.42
CA LEU A 154 11.40 17.60 -2.76
C LEU A 154 11.08 18.79 -3.67
N GLN A 155 10.29 18.58 -4.72
CA GLN A 155 10.00 19.59 -5.73
C GLN A 155 9.08 20.68 -5.19
N LEU A 156 8.11 20.30 -4.36
CA LEU A 156 7.29 21.26 -3.64
C LEU A 156 8.13 22.06 -2.63
N TYR A 157 9.07 21.41 -1.93
CA TYR A 157 10.00 22.08 -1.03
C TYR A 157 10.89 23.11 -1.74
N ILE A 158 11.45 22.74 -2.90
CA ILE A 158 12.24 23.68 -3.72
C ILE A 158 11.37 24.86 -4.20
N CYS A 159 10.13 24.61 -4.62
CA CYS A 159 9.20 25.68 -5.01
C CYS A 159 8.92 26.65 -3.86
N VAL A 160 8.74 26.14 -2.63
CA VAL A 160 8.52 26.98 -1.44
C VAL A 160 9.76 27.82 -1.12
N LEU A 161 10.96 27.25 -1.21
CA LEU A 161 12.21 27.97 -0.93
C LEU A 161 12.55 29.03 -1.98
N GLN A 162 12.39 28.69 -3.26
CA GLN A 162 12.74 29.60 -4.37
C GLN A 162 11.65 30.64 -4.64
N GLN A 163 10.45 30.47 -4.08
CA GLN A 163 9.25 31.27 -4.38
C GLN A 163 8.90 31.38 -5.86
N GLU A 164 9.44 30.49 -6.70
CA GLU A 164 9.19 30.45 -8.14
C GLU A 164 8.64 29.10 -8.60
N MET A 165 7.49 29.16 -9.28
CA MET A 165 6.86 28.01 -9.91
C MET A 165 7.07 28.04 -11.42
N THR A 166 8.11 27.34 -11.89
CA THR A 166 8.28 27.10 -13.33
C THR A 166 7.23 26.10 -13.83
N ALA A 167 6.80 26.24 -15.09
CA ALA A 167 5.79 25.36 -15.69
C ALA A 167 6.21 23.88 -15.64
N ALA A 168 7.49 23.59 -15.91
CA ALA A 168 8.02 22.22 -15.86
C ALA A 168 7.94 21.59 -14.46
N ARG A 169 8.26 22.35 -13.40
CA ARG A 169 8.12 21.86 -12.01
C ARG A 169 6.66 21.63 -11.66
N SER A 170 5.76 22.53 -12.05
CA SER A 170 4.32 22.37 -11.82
C SER A 170 3.78 21.09 -12.47
N ILE A 171 4.11 20.87 -13.75
CA ILE A 171 3.74 19.65 -14.48
C ILE A 171 4.31 18.40 -13.79
N PHE A 172 5.58 18.45 -13.38
CA PHE A 172 6.23 17.33 -12.71
C PHE A 172 5.58 17.00 -11.35
N MET A 173 5.21 18.01 -10.56
CA MET A 173 4.49 17.82 -9.30
C MET A 173 3.10 17.21 -9.53
N VAL A 174 2.35 17.67 -10.54
CA VAL A 174 1.03 17.11 -10.87
C VAL A 174 1.15 15.65 -11.31
N LEU A 175 2.12 15.33 -12.17
CA LEU A 175 2.38 13.95 -12.60
C LEU A 175 2.82 13.07 -11.44
N SER A 176 3.67 13.58 -10.55
CA SER A 176 4.10 12.86 -9.35
C SER A 176 2.92 12.57 -8.44
N LEU A 177 2.04 13.54 -8.19
CA LEU A 177 0.83 13.32 -7.40
C LEU A 177 -0.09 12.27 -8.04
N LEU A 178 -0.31 12.35 -9.36
CA LEU A 178 -1.09 11.36 -10.09
C LEU A 178 -0.46 9.96 -10.01
N SER A 179 0.86 9.85 -10.09
CA SER A 179 1.60 8.60 -9.96
C SER A 179 1.44 8.00 -8.57
N ILE A 180 1.56 8.81 -7.51
CA ILE A 180 1.37 8.34 -6.12
C ILE A 180 -0.07 7.87 -5.89
N VAL A 181 -1.06 8.67 -6.32
CA VAL A 181 -2.48 8.32 -6.16
C VAL A 181 -2.83 7.06 -6.96
N TYR A 182 -2.32 6.93 -8.19
CA TYR A 182 -2.50 5.73 -9.00
C TYR A 182 -1.86 4.50 -8.34
N GLY A 183 -0.63 4.61 -7.84
CA GLY A 183 0.05 3.57 -7.10
C GLY A 183 -0.70 3.17 -5.82
N ALA A 184 -1.16 4.13 -5.02
CA ALA A 184 -1.96 3.90 -3.82
C ALA A 184 -3.30 3.20 -4.13
N LEU A 185 -3.97 3.61 -5.21
CA LEU A 185 -5.18 2.97 -5.70
C LEU A 185 -4.90 1.51 -6.11
N ARG A 186 -3.82 1.26 -6.87
CA ARG A 186 -3.43 -0.10 -7.26
C ARG A 186 -3.04 -0.95 -6.05
N CYS A 187 -2.39 -0.37 -5.05
CA CYS A 187 -2.10 -1.01 -3.77
C CYS A 187 -3.40 -1.42 -3.08
N ASN A 188 -4.40 -0.53 -2.97
CA ASN A 188 -5.70 -0.85 -2.38
C ASN A 188 -6.42 -1.99 -3.08
N ILE A 189 -6.49 -1.94 -4.41
CA ILE A 189 -7.15 -2.99 -5.18
C ILE A 189 -6.41 -4.32 -5.07
N LEU A 190 -5.07 -4.29 -5.07
CA LEU A 190 -4.26 -5.49 -4.88
C LEU A 190 -4.45 -6.07 -3.47
N ALA A 191 -4.50 -5.22 -2.45
CA ALA A 191 -4.77 -5.62 -1.07
C ALA A 191 -6.11 -6.35 -0.93
N ILE A 192 -7.17 -5.79 -1.51
CA ILE A 192 -8.50 -6.39 -1.50
C ILE A 192 -8.48 -7.75 -2.22
N LYS A 193 -7.79 -7.84 -3.36
CA LYS A 193 -7.68 -9.11 -4.12
C LYS A 193 -6.91 -10.19 -3.38
N ILE A 194 -5.84 -9.85 -2.69
CA ILE A 194 -5.08 -10.84 -1.89
C ILE A 194 -5.88 -11.24 -0.65
N LYS A 195 -6.52 -10.28 0.01
CA LYS A 195 -7.33 -10.54 1.20
C LYS A 195 -8.53 -11.46 0.94
N TYR A 196 -9.14 -11.35 -0.23
CA TYR A 196 -10.30 -12.13 -0.64
C TYR A 196 -10.03 -12.93 -1.92
N ASP A 197 -8.88 -13.61 -2.00
CA ASP A 197 -8.47 -14.34 -3.21
C ASP A 197 -9.42 -15.50 -3.58
N ASP A 198 -10.10 -16.07 -2.58
CA ASP A 198 -11.11 -17.10 -2.78
C ASP A 198 -12.32 -16.60 -3.58
N TYR A 199 -12.53 -15.28 -3.66
CA TYR A 199 -13.68 -14.68 -4.34
C TYR A 199 -13.31 -14.07 -5.69
N ASP A 200 -14.22 -14.13 -6.66
CA ASP A 200 -14.08 -13.35 -7.90
C ASP A 200 -14.51 -11.89 -7.68
N ILE A 201 -13.54 -11.01 -7.53
CA ILE A 201 -13.75 -9.61 -7.17
C ILE A 201 -13.83 -8.74 -8.43
N SER A 202 -15.06 -8.31 -8.75
CA SER A 202 -15.29 -7.24 -9.72
C SER A 202 -15.45 -5.89 -9.01
N VAL A 203 -14.56 -4.95 -9.32
CA VAL A 203 -14.56 -3.61 -8.71
C VAL A 203 -15.33 -2.65 -9.62
N LYS A 204 -16.34 -1.97 -9.06
CA LYS A 204 -17.18 -1.00 -9.80
C LYS A 204 -16.40 0.29 -10.10
N PRO A 205 -16.68 1.00 -11.21
CA PRO A 205 -16.04 2.29 -11.54
C PRO A 205 -16.16 3.33 -10.42
N ALA A 206 -17.32 3.42 -9.76
CA ALA A 206 -17.53 4.33 -8.62
C ALA A 206 -16.57 4.05 -7.45
N ALA A 207 -16.20 2.79 -7.22
CA ALA A 207 -15.24 2.42 -6.19
C ALA A 207 -13.83 2.91 -6.53
N TYR A 208 -13.43 2.85 -7.81
CA TYR A 208 -12.17 3.43 -8.27
C TYR A 208 -12.13 4.94 -8.05
N LEU A 209 -13.21 5.66 -8.41
CA LEU A 209 -13.30 7.10 -8.20
C LEU A 209 -13.24 7.48 -6.71
N CYS A 210 -13.95 6.73 -5.87
CA CYS A 210 -13.96 6.96 -4.43
C CYS A 210 -12.58 6.74 -3.80
N ILE A 211 -11.89 5.65 -4.15
CA ILE A 211 -10.50 5.42 -3.72
C ILE A 211 -9.59 6.52 -4.25
N PHE A 212 -9.74 6.93 -5.51
CA PHE A 212 -8.93 7.98 -6.10
C PHE A 212 -9.05 9.29 -5.30
N LEU A 213 -10.27 9.72 -4.98
CA LEU A 213 -10.51 10.93 -4.17
C LEU A 213 -9.99 10.79 -2.75
N TRP A 214 -10.27 9.66 -2.08
CA TRP A 214 -9.73 9.36 -0.75
C TRP A 214 -8.20 9.49 -0.74
N ARG A 215 -7.51 8.79 -1.64
CA ARG A 215 -6.05 8.79 -1.71
C ARG A 215 -5.47 10.14 -2.12
N SER A 216 -6.12 10.87 -3.02
CA SER A 216 -5.69 12.22 -3.42
C SER A 216 -5.63 13.17 -2.25
N PHE A 217 -6.71 13.28 -1.48
CA PHE A 217 -6.75 14.19 -0.33
C PHE A 217 -5.83 13.75 0.81
N GLU A 218 -5.77 12.44 1.10
CA GLU A 218 -4.89 11.90 2.15
C GLU A 218 -3.41 12.21 1.87
N ILE A 219 -2.95 11.90 0.65
CA ILE A 219 -1.55 12.07 0.26
C ILE A 219 -1.20 13.55 0.06
N ALA A 220 -2.04 14.32 -0.64
CA ALA A 220 -1.74 15.72 -0.92
C ALA A 220 -1.62 16.54 0.37
N THR A 221 -2.55 16.36 1.32
CA THR A 221 -2.48 17.04 2.62
C THR A 221 -1.23 16.63 3.39
N ARG A 222 -0.90 15.34 3.43
CA ARG A 222 0.31 14.86 4.12
C ARG A 222 1.59 15.46 3.53
N VAL A 223 1.73 15.47 2.20
CA VAL A 223 2.92 16.03 1.55
C VAL A 223 3.05 17.53 1.80
N ILE A 224 1.96 18.28 1.68
CA ILE A 224 1.98 19.73 1.93
C ILE A 224 2.35 20.03 3.39
N VAL A 225 1.77 19.30 4.36
CA VAL A 225 2.09 19.47 5.79
C VAL A 225 3.57 19.21 6.06
N LEU A 226 4.15 18.13 5.51
CA LEU A 226 5.56 17.81 5.68
C LEU A 226 6.47 18.90 5.08
N VAL A 227 6.13 19.42 3.91
CA VAL A 227 6.90 20.47 3.23
C VAL A 227 6.81 21.82 3.97
N LEU A 228 5.61 22.20 4.42
CA LEU A 228 5.44 23.42 5.22
C LEU A 228 6.27 23.32 6.49
N PHE A 229 6.17 22.22 7.23
CA PHE A 229 6.97 22.00 8.42
C PHE A 229 8.49 22.06 8.11
N SER A 230 8.96 21.36 7.07
CA SER A 230 10.39 21.33 6.71
C SER A 230 10.92 22.68 6.21
N SER A 231 10.07 23.56 5.68
CA SER A 231 10.47 24.90 5.26
C SER A 231 10.93 25.79 6.41
N VAL A 232 10.38 25.58 7.61
CA VAL A 232 10.68 26.37 8.80
C VAL A 232 11.66 25.63 9.71
N LEU A 233 11.39 24.35 9.98
CA LEU A 233 12.17 23.52 10.91
C LEU A 233 12.96 22.44 10.14
N GLN A 234 13.93 22.90 9.33
CA GLN A 234 14.65 22.09 8.34
C GLN A 234 15.24 20.79 8.92
N ILE A 235 16.08 20.86 9.96
CA ILE A 235 16.75 19.66 10.51
C ILE A 235 15.76 18.72 11.22
N TRP A 236 14.65 19.25 11.75
CA TRP A 236 13.68 18.52 12.56
C TRP A 236 12.74 17.65 11.73
N ILE A 237 12.66 17.83 10.40
CA ILE A 237 11.92 16.91 9.54
C ILE A 237 12.53 15.49 9.59
N LEU A 238 13.86 15.40 9.72
CA LEU A 238 14.59 14.14 9.70
C LEU A 238 14.15 13.21 10.84
N PRO A 239 14.16 13.62 12.13
CA PRO A 239 13.65 12.76 13.20
C PRO A 239 12.16 12.43 13.04
N VAL A 240 11.31 13.38 12.59
CA VAL A 240 9.88 13.10 12.36
C VAL A 240 9.68 12.00 11.32
N VAL A 241 10.40 12.07 10.20
CA VAL A 241 10.33 11.07 9.13
C VAL A 241 10.91 9.74 9.60
N LEU A 242 12.08 9.74 10.26
CA LEU A 242 12.75 8.53 10.72
C LEU A 242 11.95 7.79 11.80
N VAL A 243 11.40 8.50 12.80
CA VAL A 243 10.59 7.88 13.87
C VAL A 243 9.37 7.18 13.26
N ASN A 244 8.66 7.87 12.36
CA ASN A 244 7.54 7.26 11.65
C ASN A 244 7.97 6.03 10.84
N PHE A 245 9.03 6.18 10.03
CA PHE A 245 9.51 5.12 9.16
C PHE A 245 9.91 3.88 9.96
N PHE A 246 10.74 4.05 11.01
CA PHE A 246 11.18 2.95 11.86
C PHE A 246 10.03 2.33 12.65
N ALA A 247 9.07 3.12 13.13
CA ALA A 247 7.89 2.57 13.80
C ALA A 247 7.12 1.60 12.88
N PHE A 248 6.85 1.98 11.62
CA PHE A 248 6.18 1.08 10.67
C PHE A 248 7.06 -0.06 10.18
N PHE A 249 8.37 0.15 10.07
CA PHE A 249 9.32 -0.87 9.64
C PHE A 249 9.44 -1.98 10.69
N PHE A 250 9.66 -1.64 11.96
CA PHE A 250 9.88 -2.61 13.03
C PHE A 250 8.61 -3.26 13.55
N HIS A 251 7.44 -2.61 13.43
CA HIS A 251 6.18 -3.15 13.97
C HIS A 251 5.87 -4.59 13.51
N PRO A 252 5.92 -4.96 12.21
CA PRO A 252 5.72 -6.35 11.78
C PRO A 252 6.76 -7.34 12.33
N TRP A 253 8.02 -6.91 12.48
CA TRP A 253 9.10 -7.73 13.03
C TRP A 253 8.92 -8.00 14.53
N ILE A 254 8.47 -6.99 15.29
CA ILE A 254 8.17 -7.13 16.71
C ILE A 254 7.04 -8.15 16.90
N LEU A 255 5.96 -8.04 16.12
CA LEU A 255 4.86 -9.00 16.17
C LEU A 255 5.31 -10.43 15.82
N PHE A 256 6.19 -10.58 14.83
CA PHE A 256 6.77 -11.86 14.46
C PHE A 256 7.67 -12.44 15.57
N TRP A 257 8.50 -11.61 16.19
CA TRP A 257 9.35 -12.05 17.29
C TRP A 257 8.53 -12.47 18.51
N GLN A 258 7.44 -11.76 18.80
CA GLN A 258 6.51 -12.08 19.87
C GLN A 258 5.77 -13.40 19.63
N SER A 259 5.42 -13.72 18.38
CA SER A 259 4.70 -14.97 18.07
C SER A 259 5.59 -16.21 18.19
N LYS A 260 6.93 -16.08 18.26
CA LYS A 260 7.90 -17.20 18.36
C LYS A 260 7.75 -18.26 17.25
N CYS A 261 7.13 -17.91 16.13
CA CYS A 261 6.84 -18.85 15.05
C CYS A 261 7.99 -18.95 14.06
N THR A 262 8.11 -20.10 13.42
CA THR A 262 9.00 -20.29 12.27
C THR A 262 8.38 -19.66 11.02
N LEU A 263 9.23 -19.20 10.11
CA LEU A 263 8.78 -18.61 8.86
C LEU A 263 7.96 -19.62 8.03
N PRO A 264 6.93 -19.20 7.28
CA PRO A 264 6.14 -20.12 6.46
C PRO A 264 6.99 -20.96 5.49
N GLU A 265 6.80 -22.29 5.52
CA GLU A 265 7.57 -23.25 4.71
C GLU A 265 7.52 -22.96 3.20
N ASN A 266 6.42 -22.37 2.70
CA ASN A 266 6.24 -22.05 1.28
C ASN A 266 7.27 -21.03 0.76
N ILE A 267 7.70 -20.11 1.62
CA ILE A 267 8.66 -19.06 1.26
C ILE A 267 10.09 -19.65 1.34
N GLU A 268 10.36 -20.49 2.34
CA GLU A 268 11.66 -21.16 2.50
C GLU A 268 11.94 -22.19 1.41
N LYS A 269 10.92 -22.87 0.88
CA LYS A 269 11.08 -23.80 -0.26
C LYS A 269 11.34 -23.07 -1.58
N ALA A 270 10.83 -21.84 -1.72
CA ALA A 270 10.99 -21.06 -2.96
C ALA A 270 12.31 -20.29 -3.04
N LEU A 271 12.94 -19.98 -1.90
CA LEU A 271 14.06 -19.05 -1.83
C LEU A 271 15.04 -19.44 -0.71
N SER A 272 16.34 -19.17 -0.90
CA SER A 272 17.35 -19.41 0.15
C SER A 272 17.04 -18.59 1.41
N LYS A 273 17.40 -19.08 2.60
CA LYS A 273 17.16 -18.38 3.89
C LYS A 273 17.58 -16.90 3.85
N VAL A 274 18.73 -16.61 3.24
CA VAL A 274 19.25 -15.24 3.06
C VAL A 274 18.37 -14.43 2.10
N GLY A 275 18.00 -14.99 0.94
CA GLY A 275 17.17 -14.26 -0.01
C GLY A 275 15.75 -14.03 0.49
N THR A 276 15.21 -14.95 1.29
CA THR A 276 13.94 -14.76 1.98
C THR A 276 14.00 -13.58 2.95
N ALA A 277 15.04 -13.50 3.79
CA ALA A 277 15.24 -12.37 4.69
C ALA A 277 15.37 -11.03 3.91
N ILE A 278 16.07 -11.03 2.78
CA ILE A 278 16.18 -9.84 1.91
C ILE A 278 14.81 -9.43 1.36
N VAL A 279 14.01 -10.37 0.84
CA VAL A 279 12.68 -10.07 0.29
C VAL A 279 11.74 -9.55 1.38
N LEU A 280 11.75 -10.13 2.58
CA LEU A 280 10.96 -9.65 3.71
C LEU A 280 11.41 -8.25 4.16
N CYS A 281 12.72 -7.98 4.18
CA CYS A 281 13.26 -6.66 4.48
C CYS A 281 12.82 -5.61 3.45
N LEU A 282 12.89 -5.92 2.15
CA LEU A 282 12.42 -5.03 1.09
C LEU A 282 10.90 -4.81 1.15
N LEU A 283 10.14 -5.85 1.49
CA LEU A 283 8.68 -5.76 1.64
C LEU A 283 8.30 -4.88 2.84
N THR A 284 8.97 -5.05 3.98
CA THR A 284 8.75 -4.22 5.18
C THR A 284 9.22 -2.78 4.97
N PHE A 285 10.31 -2.57 4.22
CA PHE A 285 10.77 -1.25 3.79
C PHE A 285 9.72 -0.55 2.92
N LEU A 286 9.17 -1.23 1.92
CA LEU A 286 8.11 -0.70 1.08
C LEU A 286 6.84 -0.43 1.88
N TYR A 287 6.45 -1.34 2.78
CA TYR A 287 5.32 -1.17 3.69
C TYR A 287 5.48 0.07 4.58
N ALA A 288 6.66 0.31 5.14
CA ALA A 288 6.95 1.51 5.91
C ALA A 288 6.89 2.77 5.04
N GLY A 289 7.44 2.72 3.83
CA GLY A 289 7.37 3.81 2.85
C GLY A 289 5.92 4.18 2.48
N ILE A 290 5.05 3.18 2.26
CA ILE A 290 3.62 3.42 1.99
C ILE A 290 2.96 4.08 3.21
N ASN A 291 3.09 3.46 4.38
CA ASN A 291 2.45 3.93 5.62
C ASN A 291 2.95 5.29 6.09
N MET A 292 4.13 5.74 5.66
CA MET A 292 4.63 7.09 5.92
C MET A 292 3.74 8.18 5.28
N PHE A 293 3.17 7.88 4.10
CA PHE A 293 2.36 8.83 3.33
C PHE A 293 0.86 8.53 3.40
N CYS A 294 0.44 7.27 3.41
CA CYS A 294 -0.98 6.88 3.42
C CYS A 294 -1.18 5.50 4.03
N TRP A 295 -2.39 5.21 4.53
CA TRP A 295 -2.69 3.88 5.08
C TRP A 295 -2.45 2.78 4.05
N SER A 296 -1.53 1.84 4.32
CA SER A 296 -1.43 0.62 3.53
C SER A 296 -2.67 -0.25 3.82
N ALA A 297 -3.56 -0.40 2.83
CA ALA A 297 -4.71 -1.31 2.95
C ALA A 297 -4.31 -2.80 3.10
N VAL A 298 -3.01 -3.09 3.09
CA VAL A 298 -2.39 -4.37 3.46
C VAL A 298 -1.83 -4.24 4.87
N GLN A 299 -2.18 -5.14 5.79
CA GLN A 299 -1.49 -5.29 7.07
C GLN A 299 -0.55 -6.48 6.99
N LEU A 300 0.74 -6.24 7.21
CA LEU A 300 1.75 -7.28 7.12
C LEU A 300 1.80 -8.11 8.41
N LYS A 301 1.60 -9.42 8.28
CA LYS A 301 1.78 -10.42 9.34
C LYS A 301 2.74 -11.49 8.84
N LEU A 302 4.00 -11.41 9.28
CA LEU A 302 5.07 -12.30 8.78
C LEU A 302 4.88 -13.77 9.19
N ASN A 303 4.03 -14.04 10.18
CA ASN A 303 3.69 -15.40 10.62
C ASN A 303 2.67 -16.10 9.70
N ASP A 304 1.84 -15.34 8.99
CA ASP A 304 0.82 -15.92 8.12
C ASP A 304 1.45 -16.39 6.79
N SER A 305 0.95 -17.49 6.22
CA SER A 305 1.44 -18.03 4.94
C SER A 305 1.38 -17.03 3.79
N ASP A 306 0.38 -16.14 3.81
CA ASP A 306 0.15 -15.11 2.79
C ASP A 306 0.81 -13.78 3.15
N LEU A 307 1.56 -13.73 4.26
CA LEU A 307 2.20 -12.54 4.85
C LEU A 307 1.23 -11.39 5.19
N ILE A 308 -0.08 -11.60 5.04
CA ILE A 308 -1.10 -10.56 5.09
C ILE A 308 -2.22 -10.97 6.04
N ASP A 309 -2.60 -10.06 6.93
CA ASP A 309 -3.70 -10.25 7.85
C ASP A 309 -5.05 -10.28 7.11
N LYS A 310 -5.68 -11.46 7.05
CA LYS A 310 -7.02 -11.64 6.49
C LYS A 310 -8.12 -11.07 7.39
N SER A 311 -7.86 -10.79 8.66
CA SER A 311 -8.86 -10.18 9.56
C SER A 311 -9.04 -8.68 9.26
N GLN A 312 -10.27 -8.17 9.28
CA GLN A 312 -10.55 -6.74 9.14
C GLN A 312 -10.68 -6.11 10.52
N ASN A 313 -9.66 -5.38 10.96
CA ASN A 313 -9.67 -4.70 12.26
C ASN A 313 -9.95 -3.19 12.11
N TRP A 314 -11.20 -2.80 12.33
CA TRP A 314 -11.66 -1.40 12.25
C TRP A 314 -11.00 -0.49 13.28
N TYR A 315 -10.65 -1.01 14.46
CA TYR A 315 -10.00 -0.23 15.52
C TYR A 315 -8.61 0.25 15.09
N ARG A 316 -7.81 -0.64 14.48
CA ARG A 316 -6.47 -0.28 13.98
C ARG A 316 -6.54 0.77 12.86
N LEU A 317 -7.52 0.63 11.96
CA LEU A 317 -7.76 1.62 10.91
C LEU A 317 -8.08 2.99 11.52
N ALA A 318 -9.01 3.04 12.47
CA ALA A 318 -9.39 4.28 13.15
C ALA A 318 -8.21 4.91 13.91
N LEU A 319 -7.44 4.09 14.65
CA LEU A 319 -6.26 4.53 15.38
C LEU A 319 -5.22 5.17 14.45
N TYR A 320 -4.95 4.55 13.30
CA TYR A 320 -4.03 5.12 12.31
C TYR A 320 -4.48 6.50 11.83
N TYR A 321 -5.75 6.65 11.44
CA TYR A 321 -6.27 7.93 10.95
C TYR A 321 -6.31 9.01 12.04
N ILE A 322 -6.61 8.65 13.29
CA ILE A 322 -6.57 9.59 14.42
C ILE A 322 -5.14 10.04 14.72
N VAL A 323 -4.19 9.10 14.85
CA VAL A 323 -2.78 9.42 15.11
C VAL A 323 -2.22 10.29 14.00
N ARG A 324 -2.53 9.97 12.73
CA ARG A 324 -2.12 10.78 11.58
C ARG A 324 -2.74 12.17 11.56
N PHE A 325 -4.01 12.30 11.94
CA PHE A 325 -4.64 13.62 12.09
C PHE A 325 -3.94 14.46 13.15
N LEU A 326 -3.70 13.87 14.33
CA LEU A 326 -3.00 14.55 15.44
C LEU A 326 -1.58 14.96 15.06
N GLU A 327 -0.84 14.09 14.39
CA GLU A 327 0.50 14.41 13.90
C GLU A 327 0.46 15.55 12.87
N ASN A 328 -0.44 15.51 11.88
CA ASN A 328 -0.55 16.58 10.89
C ASN A 328 -0.93 17.92 11.55
N ALA A 329 -1.84 17.89 12.52
CA ALA A 329 -2.21 19.08 13.29
C ALA A 329 -1.03 19.62 14.11
N PHE A 330 -0.24 18.75 14.74
CA PHE A 330 0.96 19.13 15.49
C PHE A 330 2.03 19.76 14.58
N LEU A 331 2.31 19.16 13.42
CA LEU A 331 3.29 19.69 12.46
C LEU A 331 2.84 21.05 11.91
N LEU A 332 1.55 21.22 11.61
CA LEU A 332 0.98 22.50 11.18
C LEU A 332 1.03 23.55 12.28
N LEU A 333 0.75 23.17 13.53
CA LEU A 333 0.86 24.08 14.67
C LEU A 333 2.30 24.57 14.84
N MET A 334 3.27 23.66 14.79
CA MET A 334 4.69 24.02 14.87
C MET A 334 5.10 24.93 13.71
N TRP A 335 4.66 24.64 12.49
CA TRP A 335 4.86 25.54 11.36
C TRP A 335 4.26 26.92 11.59
N TYR A 336 3.02 26.99 12.09
CA TYR A 336 2.31 28.24 12.33
C TYR A 336 3.00 29.11 13.39
N MET A 337 3.50 28.50 14.46
CA MET A 337 4.20 29.20 15.55
C MET A 337 5.54 29.79 15.13
N TYR A 338 6.28 29.10 14.26
CA TYR A 338 7.63 29.49 13.82
C TYR A 338 7.67 30.10 12.41
N LYS A 339 6.51 30.39 11.80
CA LYS A 339 6.45 30.91 10.41
C LYS A 339 7.20 32.23 10.28
N THR A 340 7.96 32.37 9.19
CA THR A 340 8.72 33.58 8.85
C THR A 340 7.92 34.53 7.96
N ASP A 341 8.44 35.75 7.73
CA ASP A 341 7.79 36.80 6.94
C ASP A 341 7.52 36.43 5.48
N VAL A 342 8.17 35.37 4.97
CA VAL A 342 7.95 34.77 3.65
C VAL A 342 6.47 34.39 3.44
N TYR A 343 5.76 34.07 4.52
CA TYR A 343 4.35 33.67 4.50
C TYR A 343 3.36 34.81 4.76
N THR A 344 3.81 36.07 4.81
CA THR A 344 2.96 37.23 5.14
C THR A 344 1.86 37.48 4.12
N TYR A 345 2.08 37.09 2.85
CA TYR A 345 1.09 37.21 1.78
C TYR A 345 0.03 36.11 1.76
N VAL A 346 0.22 35.04 2.54
CA VAL A 346 -0.72 33.92 2.63
C VAL A 346 -1.51 34.05 3.93
N CYS A 347 -2.83 33.86 3.85
CA CYS A 347 -3.65 33.74 5.05
C CYS A 347 -3.33 32.40 5.75
N ALA A 348 -2.28 32.38 6.58
CA ALA A 348 -1.78 31.19 7.24
C ALA A 348 -2.84 30.43 8.06
N PRO A 349 -3.74 31.09 8.82
CA PRO A 349 -4.83 30.39 9.50
C PRO A 349 -5.79 29.67 8.53
N LEU A 350 -6.11 30.30 7.40
CA LEU A 350 -6.97 29.69 6.38
C LEU A 350 -6.29 28.48 5.73
N LEU A 351 -4.98 28.57 5.47
CA LEU A 351 -4.21 27.44 4.93
C LEU A 351 -4.19 26.25 5.89
N VAL A 352 -3.94 26.49 7.19
CA VAL A 352 -4.00 25.44 8.22
C VAL A 352 -5.39 24.79 8.24
N LEU A 353 -6.44 25.61 8.27
CA LEU A 353 -7.82 25.13 8.27
C LEU A 353 -8.13 24.31 7.01
N GLN A 354 -7.73 24.78 5.83
CA GLN A 354 -7.93 24.09 4.56
C GLN A 354 -7.25 22.72 4.53
N LEU A 355 -6.03 22.60 5.09
CA LEU A 355 -5.30 21.33 5.14
C LEU A 355 -5.95 20.34 6.11
N LEU A 356 -6.43 20.80 7.26
CA LEU A 356 -7.17 19.97 8.22
C LEU A 356 -8.51 19.50 7.63
N ILE A 357 -9.27 20.40 7.01
CA ILE A 357 -10.52 20.06 6.31
C ILE A 357 -10.24 19.08 5.16
N GLY A 358 -9.18 19.28 4.38
CA GLY A 358 -8.76 18.36 3.32
C GLY A 358 -8.54 16.94 3.84
N TYR A 359 -7.89 16.80 5.00
CA TYR A 359 -7.69 15.48 5.61
C TYR A 359 -9.02 14.88 6.09
N CYS A 360 -9.91 15.67 6.68
CA CYS A 360 -11.26 15.23 7.05
C CYS A 360 -12.04 14.75 5.82
N ILE A 361 -11.95 15.44 4.68
CA ILE A 361 -12.56 15.01 3.41
C ILE A 361 -11.99 13.67 2.95
N ALA A 362 -10.68 13.42 3.12
CA ALA A 362 -10.07 12.13 2.83
C ALA A 362 -10.70 11.00 3.67
N VAL A 363 -10.88 11.24 4.98
CA VAL A 363 -11.55 10.30 5.90
C VAL A 363 -13.02 10.09 5.48
N LEU A 364 -13.74 11.13 5.09
CA LEU A 364 -15.11 11.00 4.59
C LEU A 364 -15.19 10.08 3.37
N PHE A 365 -14.33 10.27 2.36
CA PHE A 365 -14.30 9.38 1.20
C PHE A 365 -13.89 7.95 1.56
N MET A 366 -12.99 7.76 2.52
CA MET A 366 -12.67 6.44 3.06
C MET A 366 -13.91 5.73 3.63
N LEU A 367 -14.68 6.43 4.46
CA LEU A 367 -15.90 5.90 5.05
C LEU A 367 -16.96 5.59 3.98
N VAL A 368 -17.15 6.49 3.01
CA VAL A 368 -18.04 6.26 1.85
C VAL A 368 -17.61 5.03 1.07
N PHE A 369 -16.30 4.85 0.85
CA PHE A 369 -15.78 3.68 0.16
C PHE A 369 -16.15 2.39 0.90
N TYR A 370 -15.84 2.31 2.20
CA TYR A 370 -16.10 1.10 2.96
C TYR A 370 -17.59 0.79 3.13
N GLN A 371 -18.43 1.83 3.28
CA GLN A 371 -19.87 1.67 3.47
C GLN A 371 -20.62 1.30 2.18
N PHE A 372 -20.27 1.93 1.05
CA PHE A 372 -21.06 1.85 -0.18
C PHE A 372 -20.35 1.19 -1.35
N CYS A 373 -19.04 1.41 -1.49
CA CYS A 373 -18.29 1.04 -2.69
C CYS A 373 -17.42 -0.22 -2.55
N HIS A 374 -17.20 -0.71 -1.31
CA HIS A 374 -16.37 -1.88 -1.08
C HIS A 374 -17.00 -3.12 -1.73
N PRO A 375 -16.28 -3.85 -2.59
CA PRO A 375 -16.85 -4.96 -3.34
C PRO A 375 -17.35 -6.06 -2.39
N CYS A 376 -16.61 -6.34 -1.32
CA CYS A 376 -16.90 -7.40 -0.36
C CYS A 376 -17.74 -6.97 0.84
N LYS A 377 -18.55 -5.90 0.73
CA LYS A 377 -19.29 -5.35 1.87
C LYS A 377 -20.20 -6.37 2.58
N LYS A 378 -20.76 -7.34 1.84
CA LYS A 378 -21.66 -8.37 2.37
C LYS A 378 -20.95 -9.38 3.28
N LEU A 379 -19.61 -9.44 3.23
CA LEU A 379 -18.81 -10.33 4.08
C LEU A 379 -18.44 -9.68 5.42
N PHE A 380 -18.76 -8.41 5.64
CA PHE A 380 -18.49 -7.75 6.91
C PHE A 380 -19.53 -8.17 7.95
N SER A 381 -19.08 -8.85 9.00
CA SER A 381 -19.92 -9.28 10.13
C SER A 381 -20.39 -8.12 11.02
N SER A 382 -19.68 -6.99 11.01
CA SER A 382 -19.96 -5.81 11.83
C SER A 382 -19.98 -4.57 10.95
N ASN A 383 -20.97 -3.70 11.15
CA ASN A 383 -21.07 -2.45 10.41
C ASN A 383 -19.95 -1.49 10.82
N ILE A 384 -19.41 -0.73 9.86
CA ILE A 384 -18.39 0.32 10.08
C ILE A 384 -18.81 1.32 11.17
N SER A 385 -20.12 1.57 11.28
CA SER A 385 -20.72 2.43 12.29
C SER A 385 -20.49 1.95 13.72
N GLU A 386 -20.44 0.63 13.96
CA GLU A 386 -20.19 0.08 15.29
C GLU A 386 -18.72 0.24 15.70
N GLY A 387 -17.79 0.04 14.76
CA GLY A 387 -16.36 0.26 14.97
C GLY A 387 -16.02 1.73 15.23
N LEU A 388 -16.64 2.65 14.47
CA LEU A 388 -16.53 4.10 14.71
C LEU A 388 -17.17 4.51 16.04
N ALA A 389 -18.36 3.99 16.37
CA ALA A 389 -19.03 4.30 17.64
C ALA A 389 -18.21 3.85 18.86
N LEU A 390 -17.53 2.72 18.77
CA LEU A 390 -16.59 2.26 19.81
C LEU A 390 -15.41 3.23 19.96
N CYS A 391 -14.89 3.74 18.84
CA CYS A 391 -13.81 4.72 18.81
C CYS A 391 -14.23 6.08 19.39
N PHE A 392 -15.43 6.56 19.04
CA PHE A 392 -16.02 7.76 19.65
C PHE A 392 -16.26 7.58 21.15
N LYS A 393 -16.71 6.40 21.61
CA LYS A 393 -16.83 6.09 23.05
C LYS A 393 -15.48 6.14 23.77
N LEU A 394 -14.41 5.64 23.15
CA LEU A 394 -13.06 5.69 23.70
C LEU A 394 -12.57 7.14 23.84
N PHE A 395 -12.81 7.97 22.83
CA PHE A 395 -12.46 9.40 22.83
C PHE A 395 -13.26 10.16 23.90
N CYS A 396 -14.55 9.88 24.06
CA CYS A 396 -15.37 10.44 25.13
C CYS A 396 -14.92 9.99 26.53
N TYR A 397 -14.33 8.80 26.67
CA TYR A 397 -13.78 8.33 27.95
C TYR A 397 -12.51 9.10 28.34
N VAL A 398 -11.65 9.42 27.37
CA VAL A 398 -10.46 10.29 27.57
C VAL A 398 -10.86 11.75 27.85
N CYS A 399 -12.03 12.19 27.36
CA CYS A 399 -12.56 13.53 27.62
C CYS A 399 -13.38 13.67 28.92
N LYS A 400 -13.56 12.61 29.72
CA LYS A 400 -14.12 12.77 31.07
C LYS A 400 -13.01 13.22 32.03
N PRO A 401 -13.07 14.43 32.61
CA PRO A 401 -12.22 14.73 33.75
C PRO A 401 -12.59 13.77 34.87
N LEU A 402 -11.58 13.24 35.55
CA LEU A 402 -11.72 12.41 36.74
C LEU A 402 -12.49 13.18 37.81
N ALA A 403 -13.81 13.03 37.82
CA ALA A 403 -14.64 13.56 38.89
C ALA A 403 -14.40 12.69 40.12
N SER A 404 -13.70 13.26 41.10
CA SER A 404 -13.57 12.69 42.43
C SER A 404 -14.95 12.50 43.05
N SER A 405 -15.23 11.30 43.53
CA SER A 405 -16.32 11.08 44.49
C SER A 405 -15.96 9.88 45.36
N ASN A 406 -15.38 10.18 46.52
CA ASN A 406 -15.37 9.31 47.69
C ASN A 406 -16.80 9.12 48.25
N SER A 407 -16.92 8.14 49.16
CA SER A 407 -18.11 7.62 49.88
C SER A 407 -18.86 6.52 49.13
N GLY A 408 -19.15 5.35 49.69
CA GLY A 408 -18.91 4.78 51.01
C GLY A 408 -19.76 3.50 51.15
N GLU A 409 -19.10 2.39 51.51
CA GLU A 409 -19.58 1.26 52.32
C GLU A 409 -20.76 0.32 51.88
N LYS A 410 -20.39 -0.95 51.61
CA LYS A 410 -20.81 -2.24 52.24
C LYS A 410 -20.91 -3.38 51.20
N ALA A 411 -19.95 -4.33 51.21
CA ALA A 411 -20.02 -5.67 51.81
C ALA A 411 -21.13 -6.55 51.17
N ASP A 412 -20.88 -7.73 50.59
CA ASP A 412 -20.23 -8.89 51.21
C ASP A 412 -19.82 -10.00 50.20
N LEU A 413 -18.76 -10.74 50.57
CA LEU A 413 -18.37 -12.14 50.28
C LEU A 413 -18.64 -12.81 48.90
N LYS A 414 -17.58 -13.31 48.21
CA LYS A 414 -16.94 -14.65 48.42
C LYS A 414 -15.93 -15.01 47.31
N THR A 415 -14.68 -15.33 47.68
CA THR A 415 -13.66 -16.06 46.89
C THR A 415 -13.82 -17.58 47.11
N PRO A 416 -13.36 -18.47 46.21
CA PRO A 416 -11.93 -18.82 46.05
C PRO A 416 -11.47 -18.82 44.58
N ASP A 417 -10.30 -18.28 44.23
CA ASP A 417 -8.96 -18.89 44.27
C ASP A 417 -8.89 -20.25 43.56
N ASP A 418 -8.45 -20.24 42.31
CA ASP A 418 -7.37 -21.11 41.82
C ASP A 418 -6.79 -20.57 40.50
N THR A 419 -5.48 -20.75 40.40
CA THR A 419 -4.55 -20.10 39.49
C THR A 419 -4.27 -21.00 38.27
N VAL A 420 -3.76 -20.38 37.19
CA VAL A 420 -2.76 -20.91 36.21
C VAL A 420 -3.25 -21.09 34.75
N ASP A 421 -2.67 -20.25 33.89
CA ASP A 421 -2.31 -20.39 32.47
C ASP A 421 -3.33 -20.92 31.44
N ASP A 422 -3.96 -19.98 30.71
CA ASP A 422 -4.45 -20.21 29.34
C ASP A 422 -3.68 -19.31 28.36
N ALA A 423 -2.45 -19.73 28.06
CA ALA A 423 -1.66 -19.22 26.94
C ALA A 423 -1.09 -20.41 26.13
N GLN A 424 -1.92 -21.40 25.80
CA GLN A 424 -1.47 -22.53 24.99
C GLN A 424 -2.54 -23.23 24.16
N ASP A 425 -3.52 -22.50 23.61
CA ASP A 425 -4.61 -23.16 22.85
C ASP A 425 -4.87 -22.64 21.43
N SER A 426 -3.87 -22.04 20.78
CA SER A 426 -3.98 -21.63 19.37
C SER A 426 -3.07 -22.37 18.39
N CYS A 427 -2.34 -23.41 18.82
CA CYS A 427 -1.41 -24.15 17.96
C CYS A 427 -1.72 -25.65 17.78
N LYS A 428 -2.85 -26.17 18.29
CA LYS A 428 -3.24 -27.57 18.06
C LYS A 428 -4.73 -27.70 17.75
N ALA A 429 -5.15 -27.20 16.60
CA ALA A 429 -6.43 -27.57 16.00
C ALA A 429 -6.28 -27.63 14.48
N ASN A 430 -5.69 -28.73 13.98
CA ASN A 430 -5.95 -29.26 12.62
C ASN A 430 -5.27 -30.62 12.38
N GLU A 431 -5.32 -31.54 13.34
CA GLU A 431 -5.02 -32.95 13.08
C GLU A 431 -5.92 -33.83 13.94
N SER A 432 -7.13 -34.15 13.44
CA SER A 432 -7.81 -35.44 13.68
C SER A 432 -9.23 -35.43 13.08
N TYR A 433 -9.39 -36.03 11.90
CA TYR A 433 -10.55 -36.86 11.59
C TYR A 433 -10.10 -37.95 10.59
N ASN A 434 -9.62 -39.08 11.13
CA ASN A 434 -9.77 -40.40 10.51
C ASN A 434 -11.28 -40.65 10.31
N GLY A 435 -11.79 -41.37 9.33
CA GLY A 435 -11.24 -42.25 8.31
C GLY A 435 -12.38 -43.19 7.90
N ASN A 436 -12.40 -43.66 6.65
CA ASN A 436 -12.78 -45.05 6.40
C ASN A 436 -12.36 -45.51 5.01
N ALA A 437 -11.76 -46.70 5.01
CA ALA A 437 -11.25 -47.44 3.88
C ALA A 437 -12.39 -48.06 3.07
N HIS A 438 -12.22 -48.10 1.75
CA HIS A 438 -12.66 -49.24 0.95
C HIS A 438 -11.61 -49.53 -0.13
N GLN A 439 -10.96 -50.67 0.03
CA GLN A 439 -10.20 -51.35 -1.02
C GLN A 439 -11.15 -51.86 -2.10
N SER A 440 -10.80 -51.67 -3.38
CA SER A 440 -10.94 -52.73 -4.39
C SER A 440 -10.18 -52.39 -5.69
N VAL A 441 -9.14 -53.19 -5.96
CA VAL A 441 -8.83 -53.86 -7.23
C VAL A 441 -8.34 -53.01 -8.44
N SER A 442 -7.02 -53.10 -8.69
CA SER A 442 -6.34 -53.53 -9.94
C SER A 442 -7.10 -53.42 -11.27
N SER A 443 -6.55 -52.74 -12.27
CA SER A 443 -5.86 -53.39 -13.43
C SER A 443 -5.48 -52.44 -14.57
N ASN A 444 -4.27 -52.67 -15.08
CA ASN A 444 -3.78 -52.65 -16.46
C ASN A 444 -3.48 -51.35 -17.24
N ALA A 445 -2.23 -51.39 -17.74
CA ALA A 445 -1.65 -50.90 -19.00
C ALA A 445 -1.38 -49.41 -19.17
#